data_AF-A0A7Y5VH95-F1
#
_entry.id   AF-A0A7Y5VH95-F1
#
_cell.length_a   1.000
_cell.length_b   1.000
_cell.length_c   1.000
_cell.angle_alpha   90.00
_cell.angle_beta   90.00
_cell.angle_gamma   90.00
#
_symmetry.space_group_name_H-M   'P 1'
#
loop_
_entity.id
_entity.type
_entity.pdbx_description
1 polymer ?
#
loop_
_entity_poly.entity_id
_entity_poly.type
_entity_poly.pdbx_seq_one_letter_code
_entity_poly.pdbx_strand_id
1 'polypeptide(L)' 'DGTVKPCFFHQPIGNLAHGTLEDILHGDSAFEFRSGLKVDENEICRRCVCSLNYQPSNEIGH' A
#
# COMPACT_ATOMS: atom_id res chain seq x y z
N ASP A 1 -12.66 0.58 13.42
CA ASP A 1 -11.79 0.67 14.60
C ASP A 1 -10.68 1.72 14.46
N GLY A 2 -10.66 2.52 13.38
CA GLY A 2 -9.61 3.53 13.15
C GLY A 2 -8.34 2.98 12.51
N THR A 3 -8.24 1.67 12.27
CA THR A 3 -7.06 1.03 11.67
C THR A 3 -6.89 1.47 10.22
N VAL A 4 -5.70 1.93 9.86
CA VAL A 4 -5.32 2.33 8.50
C VAL A 4 -4.47 1.23 7.88
N LYS A 5 -4.84 0.78 6.68
CA LYS A 5 -4.14 -0.27 5.92
C LYS A 5 -3.83 0.24 4.51
N PRO A 6 -2.72 -0.21 3.90
CA PRO A 6 -2.40 0.16 2.51
C PRO A 6 -3.40 -0.40 1.50
N CYS A 7 -3.91 -1.60 1.76
CA CYS A 7 -5.02 -2.21 1.06
C CYS A 7 -5.68 -3.25 1.99
N PHE A 8 -6.79 -3.83 1.54
CA PHE A 8 -7.56 -4.78 2.35
C PHE A 8 -6.73 -5.99 2.84
N PHE A 9 -5.78 -6.48 2.05
CA PHE A 9 -5.04 -7.71 2.31
C PHE A 9 -3.72 -7.53 3.06
N HIS A 10 -3.22 -6.29 3.19
CA HIS A 10 -1.96 -6.03 3.90
C HIS A 10 -2.18 -5.68 5.38
N GLN A 11 -1.09 -5.77 6.13
CA GLN A 11 -1.08 -5.41 7.55
C GLN A 11 -1.35 -3.92 7.75
N PRO A 12 -1.85 -3.51 8.93
CA PRO A 12 -2.00 -2.10 9.26
C PRO A 12 -0.68 -1.33 9.18
N ILE A 13 -0.77 -0.06 8.79
CA ILE A 13 0.33 0.91 8.83
C ILE A 13 0.14 1.99 9.91
N GLY A 14 -1.02 2.00 10.57
CA GLY A 14 -1.29 2.94 11.65
C GLY A 14 -2.74 2.85 12.15
N ASN A 15 -3.08 3.73 13.09
CA ASN A 15 -4.44 3.87 13.60
C ASN A 15 -4.74 5.34 13.92
N LEU A 16 -5.91 5.82 13.50
CA LEU A 16 -6.37 7.20 13.70
C LEU A 16 -6.59 7.57 15.18
N ALA A 17 -6.60 6.60 16.08
CA ALA A 17 -6.58 6.86 17.52
C ALA A 17 -5.24 7.43 18.02
N HIS A 18 -4.15 7.30 17.24
CA HIS A 18 -2.79 7.66 17.65
C HIS A 18 -2.15 8.77 16.81
N GLY A 19 -2.85 9.34 15.83
CA GLY A 19 -2.31 10.37 14.96
C GLY A 19 -3.25 10.75 13.82
N THR A 20 -2.86 11.76 13.04
CA THR A 20 -3.63 12.14 11.86
C THR A 20 -3.40 11.15 10.71
N LEU A 21 -4.28 11.16 9.72
CA LEU A 21 -4.06 10.37 8.51
C LEU A 21 -2.76 10.79 7.80
N GLU A 22 -2.45 12.08 7.78
CA GLU A 22 -1.23 12.62 7.18
C GLU A 22 0.00 12.03 7.88
N ASP A 23 0.06 12.07 9.21
CA ASP A 23 1.17 11.47 9.98
C ASP A 23 1.34 9.98 9.66
N ILE A 24 0.23 9.24 9.57
CA ILE A 24 0.26 7.79 9.27
C ILE A 24 0.77 7.54 7.85
N LEU A 25 0.32 8.32 6.87
CA LEU A 25 0.71 8.17 5.46
C LEU A 25 2.17 8.56 5.23
N HIS A 26 2.70 9.49 6.02
CA HIS A 26 4.09 9.95 5.95
C HIS A 26 5.03 9.22 6.91
N GLY A 27 4.50 8.44 7.85
CA GLY A 27 5.27 7.68 8.82
C GLY A 27 6.06 6.50 8.23
N ASP A 28 6.98 5.99 9.04
CA ASP A 28 7.95 4.97 8.64
C ASP A 28 7.28 3.70 8.10
N SER A 29 6.26 3.17 8.77
CA SER A 29 5.58 1.94 8.33
C SER A 29 4.94 2.08 6.94
N ALA A 30 4.38 3.24 6.62
CA ALA A 30 3.82 3.51 5.30
C ALA A 30 4.94 3.67 4.26
N PHE A 31 6.05 4.31 4.63
CA PHE A 31 7.23 4.47 3.79
C PHE A 31 7.90 3.14 3.46
N GLU A 32 8.16 2.31 4.46
CA GLU A 32 8.73 0.96 4.30
C GLU A 32 7.83 0.09 3.44
N PHE A 33 6.52 0.13 3.67
CA PHE A 33 5.57 -0.60 2.84
C PHE A 33 5.65 -0.18 1.36
N ARG A 34 5.55 1.13 1.06
CA ARG A 34 5.54 1.59 -0.34
C ARG A 34 6.88 1.41 -1.05
N SER A 35 7.99 1.58 -0.33
CA SER A 35 9.34 1.46 -0.90
C SER A 35 9.74 0.01 -1.17
N GLY A 36 9.22 -0.94 -0.38
CA GLY A 36 9.43 -2.38 -0.58
C GLY A 36 8.39 -3.06 -1.47
N LEU A 37 7.27 -2.40 -1.79
CA LEU A 37 6.20 -3.04 -2.56
C LEU A 37 6.48 -3.02 -4.06
N LYS A 38 6.69 -4.22 -4.61
CA LYS A 38 6.58 -4.50 -6.05
C LYS A 38 5.33 -5.34 -6.30
N VAL A 39 4.33 -4.77 -6.97
CA VAL A 39 2.99 -5.36 -7.09
C VAL A 39 2.99 -6.67 -7.90
N ASP A 40 3.85 -6.77 -8.91
CA ASP A 40 4.04 -7.91 -9.81
C ASP A 40 4.85 -9.06 -9.17
N GLU A 41 5.73 -8.74 -8.21
CA GLU A 41 6.50 -9.74 -7.46
C GLU A 41 5.80 -10.16 -6.16
N ASN A 42 4.96 -9.29 -5.58
CA ASN A 42 4.31 -9.54 -4.30
C ASN A 42 3.20 -10.61 -4.39
N GLU A 43 3.31 -11.64 -3.55
CA GLU A 43 2.44 -12.80 -3.62
C GLU A 43 0.96 -12.54 -3.29
N ILE A 44 0.68 -11.53 -2.46
CA ILE A 44 -0.68 -11.09 -2.11
C ILE A 44 -1.23 -10.29 -3.30
N CYS A 45 -0.44 -9.34 -3.80
CA CYS A 45 -0.84 -8.47 -4.90
C CYS A 45 -1.14 -9.24 -6.19
N ARG A 46 -0.30 -10.22 -6.58
CA ARG A 46 -0.51 -11.03 -7.79
C ARG A 46 -1.87 -11.74 -7.84
N ARG A 47 -2.45 -12.04 -6.68
CA ARG A 47 -3.76 -12.71 -6.53
C ARG A 47 -4.91 -11.74 -6.23
N CYS A 48 -4.61 -10.46 -6.03
CA CYS A 48 -5.58 -9.44 -5.64
C CYS A 48 -6.22 -8.79 -6.88
N VAL A 49 -7.51 -8.44 -6.81
CA VAL A 49 -8.21 -7.67 -7.86
C VAL A 49 -7.52 -6.35 -8.21
N CYS A 50 -6.73 -5.78 -7.28
CA CYS A 50 -5.93 -4.59 -7.53
C CYS A 50 -4.89 -4.79 -8.65
N SER A 51 -4.33 -6.00 -8.83
CA SER A 51 -3.35 -6.25 -9.89
C SER A 51 -3.96 -6.15 -11.29
N LEU A 52 -5.27 -6.37 -11.43
CA LEU A 52 -5.98 -6.18 -12.70
C LEU A 52 -6.02 -4.72 -13.15
N ASN A 53 -5.82 -3.78 -12.22
CA ASN A 53 -5.91 -2.33 -12.46
C ASN A 53 -4.57 -1.62 -12.18
N TYR A 54 -3.52 -2.35 -11.83
CA TYR A 54 -2.20 -1.79 -11.59
C TYR A 54 -1.46 -1.68 -12.92
N GLN A 55 -1.18 -0.43 -13.33
CA GLN A 55 -0.30 -0.15 -14.45
C GLN A 55 1.03 0.34 -13.88
N PRO A 56 2.13 -0.43 -14.00
CA PRO A 56 3.43 0.08 -13.59
C PRO A 56 3.75 1.32 -14.42
N SER A 57 4.19 2.38 -13.75
CA SER A 57 4.45 3.70 -14.35
C SER A 57 5.56 3.70 -15.42
N ASN A 58 6.14 2.55 -15.72
CA ASN A 58 7.19 2.36 -16.72
C ASN A 58 6.67 1.90 -18.10
N GLU A 59 5.36 1.69 -18.26
CA GLU A 59 4.77 1.26 -19.55
C GLU A 59 3.80 2.29 -20.18
N ILE A 60 3.74 3.53 -19.65
CA ILE A 60 3.07 4.64 -20.36
C ILE A 60 4.01 5.12 -21.47
N GLY A 61 4.09 4.33 -22.53
CA GLY A 61 4.93 4.59 -23.68
C GLY A 61 4.71 3.59 -24.79
N HIS A 62 3.46 3.31 -25.16
CA HIS A 62 3.02 2.89 -26.50
C HIS A 62 1.57 3.35 -26.71
#